data_AF-D0A504-F1
#
_entry.id   AF-D0A504-F1
#
_cell.length_a   1.000
_cell.length_b   1.000
_cell.length_c   1.000
_cell.angle_alpha   90.00
_cell.angle_beta   90.00
_cell.angle_gamma   90.00
#
_symmetry.space_group_name_H-M   'P 1'
#
loop_
_entity.id
_entity.type
_entity.pdbx_description
1 polymer ?
#
loop_
_entity_poly.entity_id
_entity_poly.type
_entity_poly.pdbx_seq_one_letter_code
_entity_poly.pdbx_strand_id
1 'polypeptide(L)'
;MLLDFIFSHLRDMVLWVVIFSLAGAELENYSTVISNVAFSALLSFTMPMQLAELRSMLLELVLGPDDDGKVERNKEADVEGSRKLKEMLMLLGAIILGAVVTQLDWAVWFQRWPLPSVVLYSIVRALLYYSGKTPEKVDEKVE
;
A
#
# COMPACT_ATOMS: atom_id res chain seq x y z
N MET A 1 -4.90 -24.32 1.17
CA MET A 1 -3.69 -23.56 0.77
C MET A 1 -3.96 -22.63 -0.43
N LEU A 2 -4.31 -23.13 -1.62
CA LEU A 2 -4.68 -22.25 -2.77
C LEU A 2 -5.99 -21.47 -2.55
N LEU A 3 -7.01 -22.13 -2.00
CA LEU A 3 -8.29 -21.51 -1.65
C LEU A 3 -8.13 -20.40 -0.60
N ASP A 4 -7.33 -20.63 0.44
CA ASP A 4 -7.08 -19.65 1.50
C ASP A 4 -6.32 -18.42 0.96
N PHE A 5 -5.36 -18.64 0.06
CA PHE A 5 -4.64 -17.57 -0.62
C PHE A 5 -5.58 -16.69 -1.46
N ILE A 6 -6.42 -17.31 -2.29
CA ILE A 6 -7.40 -16.60 -3.13
C ILE A 6 -8.40 -15.84 -2.26
N PHE A 7 -8.92 -16.49 -1.21
CA PHE A 7 -9.88 -15.88 -0.30
C PHE A 7 -9.29 -14.66 0.43
N SER A 8 -8.02 -14.73 0.85
CA SER A 8 -7.33 -13.61 1.50
C SER A 8 -7.18 -12.41 0.57
N HIS A 9 -6.78 -12.62 -0.69
CA HIS A 9 -6.63 -11.55 -1.68
C HIS A 9 -7.98 -10.98 -2.12
N LEU A 10 -9.01 -11.83 -2.22
CA LEU A 10 -10.37 -11.39 -2.53
C LEU A 10 -10.92 -10.50 -1.40
N ARG A 11 -10.72 -10.89 -0.15
CA ARG A 11 -11.10 -10.08 1.02
C ARG A 11 -10.37 -8.73 1.00
N ASP A 12 -9.07 -8.74 0.76
CA ASP A 12 -8.27 -7.51 0.71
C ASP A 12 -8.73 -6.59 -0.43
N MET A 13 -9.00 -7.15 -1.61
CA MET A 13 -9.57 -6.43 -2.76
C MET A 13 -10.92 -5.78 -2.41
N VAL A 14 -11.82 -6.51 -1.74
CA VAL A 14 -13.11 -5.96 -1.32
C VAL A 14 -12.92 -4.81 -0.34
N LEU A 15 -11.98 -4.93 0.60
CA LEU A 15 -11.65 -3.85 1.53
C LEU A 15 -11.12 -2.61 0.80
N TRP A 16 -10.26 -2.78 -0.21
CA TRP A 16 -9.79 -1.67 -1.05
C TRP A 16 -10.94 -0.98 -1.80
N VAL A 17 -11.87 -1.74 -2.38
CA VAL A 17 -13.06 -1.18 -3.04
C VAL A 17 -13.88 -0.34 -2.05
N VAL A 18 -14.08 -0.84 -0.83
CA VAL A 18 -14.81 -0.12 0.23
C VAL A 18 -14.07 1.16 0.61
N ILE A 19 -12.75 1.10 0.84
CA ILE A 19 -11.92 2.26 1.17
C ILE A 19 -12.04 3.33 0.09
N PHE A 20 -11.98 2.95 -1.19
CA PHE A 20 -12.08 3.90 -2.30
C PHE A 20 -13.48 4.47 -2.48
N SER A 21 -14.50 3.66 -2.25
CA SER A 21 -15.89 4.14 -2.24
C SER A 21 -16.09 5.19 -1.14
N LEU A 22 -15.51 4.97 0.04
CA LEU A 22 -15.53 5.95 1.15
C LEU A 22 -14.68 7.19 0.87
N ALA A 23 -13.61 7.07 0.08
CA ALA A 23 -12.75 8.18 -0.30
C ALA A 23 -13.32 9.06 -1.42
N GLY A 24 -14.51 8.75 -1.93
CA GLY A 24 -15.21 9.55 -2.94
C GLY A 24 -15.09 9.04 -4.37
N ALA A 25 -14.73 7.77 -4.58
CA ALA A 25 -14.81 7.17 -5.91
C ALA A 25 -16.27 7.19 -6.43
N GLU A 26 -16.49 7.84 -7.58
CA GLU A 26 -17.81 7.89 -8.21
C GLU A 26 -18.29 6.49 -8.61
N LEU A 27 -19.38 6.03 -8.01
CA LEU A 27 -19.97 4.71 -8.30
C LEU A 27 -21.06 4.76 -9.39
N GLU A 28 -21.48 5.96 -9.81
CA GLU A 28 -22.53 6.14 -10.80
C GLU A 28 -22.04 5.90 -12.24
N ASN A 29 -20.73 6.04 -12.47
CA ASN A 29 -20.12 5.83 -13.77
C ASN A 29 -19.51 4.42 -13.86
N TYR A 30 -20.04 3.58 -14.76
CA TYR A 30 -19.54 2.23 -15.01
C TYR A 30 -18.03 2.17 -15.27
N SER A 31 -17.46 3.16 -15.96
CA SER A 31 -16.02 3.21 -16.24
C SER A 31 -15.20 3.39 -14.96
N THR A 32 -15.67 4.25 -14.05
CA THR A 32 -15.05 4.51 -12.76
C THR A 32 -15.16 3.31 -11.84
N VAL A 33 -16.30 2.62 -11.82
CA VAL A 33 -16.50 1.39 -11.04
C VAL A 33 -15.52 0.29 -11.48
N ILE A 34 -15.41 0.04 -12.79
CA ILE A 34 -14.51 -0.99 -13.33
C ILE A 34 -13.05 -0.66 -13.00
N SER A 35 -12.63 0.59 -13.18
CA SER A 35 -11.26 1.00 -12.89
C SER A 35 -10.96 1.01 -11.38
N ASN A 36 -11.95 1.30 -10.53
CA ASN A 36 -11.84 1.15 -9.08
C ASN A 36 -11.62 -0.31 -8.65
N VAL A 37 -12.39 -1.24 -9.21
CA VAL A 37 -12.24 -2.67 -8.95
C VAL A 37 -10.89 -3.18 -9.47
N ALA A 38 -10.51 -2.80 -10.69
CA ALA A 38 -9.23 -3.18 -11.28
C ALA A 38 -8.04 -2.66 -10.46
N PHE A 39 -8.10 -1.42 -9.98
CA PHE A 39 -7.06 -0.86 -9.13
C PHE A 39 -7.01 -1.54 -7.76
N SER A 40 -8.17 -1.83 -7.16
CA SER A 40 -8.26 -2.57 -5.89
C SER A 40 -7.67 -3.98 -6.00
N ALA A 41 -7.92 -4.66 -7.12
CA ALA A 41 -7.32 -5.96 -7.40
C ALA A 41 -5.79 -5.84 -7.53
N LEU A 42 -5.31 -4.83 -8.27
CA LEU A 42 -3.89 -4.57 -8.42
C LEU A 42 -3.22 -4.32 -7.06
N LEU A 43 -3.83 -3.52 -6.18
CA LEU A 43 -3.29 -3.26 -4.84
C LEU A 43 -3.25 -4.52 -3.97
N SER A 44 -4.31 -5.33 -3.99
CA SER A 44 -4.36 -6.60 -3.26
C SER A 44 -3.18 -7.52 -3.61
N PHE A 45 -2.75 -7.55 -4.89
CA PHE A 45 -1.62 -8.36 -5.33
C PHE A 45 -0.24 -7.71 -5.19
N THR A 46 -0.18 -6.38 -5.16
CA THR A 46 1.10 -5.66 -5.24
C THR A 46 1.53 -5.05 -3.93
N MET A 47 0.63 -4.82 -2.97
CA MET A 47 1.00 -4.30 -1.67
C MET A 47 1.96 -5.24 -0.92
N PRO A 48 2.98 -4.71 -0.22
CA PRO A 48 3.98 -5.52 0.46
C PRO A 48 3.43 -6.29 1.67
N MET A 49 2.25 -5.90 2.17
CA MET A 49 1.53 -6.53 3.29
C MET A 49 0.02 -6.42 3.07
N GLN A 50 -0.73 -7.34 3.68
CA GLN A 50 -2.19 -7.28 3.66
C GLN A 50 -2.71 -6.21 4.62
N LEU A 51 -3.92 -5.70 4.40
CA LEU A 51 -4.53 -4.69 5.29
C LEU A 51 -4.70 -5.20 6.73
N ALA A 52 -4.94 -6.51 6.90
CA ALA A 52 -5.05 -7.13 8.21
C ALA A 52 -3.71 -7.11 8.99
N GLU A 53 -2.60 -7.37 8.29
CA GLU A 53 -1.24 -7.33 8.85
C GLU A 53 -0.82 -5.90 9.17
N LEU A 54 -1.14 -4.96 8.27
CA LEU A 54 -0.94 -3.53 8.49
C LEU A 54 -1.66 -3.07 9.76
N ARG A 55 -2.92 -3.48 9.95
CA ARG A 55 -3.70 -3.16 11.16
C ARG A 55 -3.00 -3.67 12.42
N SER A 56 -2.55 -4.92 12.45
CA SER A 56 -1.87 -5.46 13.64
C SER A 56 -0.57 -4.72 13.94
N MET A 57 0.24 -4.42 12.91
CA MET A 57 1.50 -3.69 13.10
C MET A 57 1.28 -2.24 13.53
N LEU A 58 0.27 -1.56 12.99
CA LEU A 58 -0.07 -0.19 13.40
C LEU A 58 -0.64 -0.14 14.81
N LEU A 59 -1.47 -1.12 15.19
CA LEU A 59 -2.01 -1.21 16.55
C LEU A 59 -0.87 -1.42 17.55
N GLU A 60 0.07 -2.30 17.24
CA GLU A 60 1.25 -2.50 18.10
C GLU A 60 2.12 -1.24 18.20
N LEU A 61 2.32 -0.52 17.08
CA LEU A 61 3.09 0.72 17.08
C LEU A 61 2.45 1.81 17.97
N VAL A 62 1.11 1.85 18.02
CA VAL A 62 0.35 2.89 18.75
C VAL A 62 0.11 2.51 20.22
N LEU A 63 -0.20 1.24 20.50
CA LEU A 63 -0.54 0.76 21.84
C LEU A 63 0.68 0.27 22.62
N GLY A 64 1.83 0.11 21.98
CA GLY A 64 2.99 -0.59 22.54
C GLY A 64 2.81 -2.10 22.47
N PRO A 65 3.87 -2.89 22.71
CA PRO A 65 3.76 -4.35 22.74
C PRO A 65 2.78 -4.76 23.85
N ASP A 66 1.79 -5.59 23.49
CA ASP A 66 0.93 -6.25 24.48
C ASP A 66 1.83 -7.09 25.40
N ASP A 67 1.70 -6.89 26.70
CA ASP A 67 2.48 -7.54 27.77
C ASP A 67 2.10 -9.02 27.97
N ASP A 68 1.78 -9.72 26.87
CA ASP A 68 1.54 -11.17 26.82
C ASP A 68 2.83 -11.90 26.39
N GLY A 69 3.93 -11.58 27.09
CA GLY A 69 5.00 -12.50 27.52
C GLY A 69 5.63 -13.52 26.57
N LYS A 70 5.37 -13.53 25.26
CA LYS A 70 5.96 -14.48 24.30
C LYS A 70 6.04 -13.90 22.89
N VAL A 71 7.00 -13.03 22.66
CA VAL A 71 7.59 -12.95 21.32
C VAL A 71 9.10 -12.83 21.49
N GLU A 72 9.79 -13.97 21.38
CA GLU A 72 11.18 -13.96 20.91
C GLU A 72 11.15 -13.39 19.48
N ARG A 73 11.15 -12.05 19.38
CA ARG A 73 11.28 -11.36 18.10
C ARG A 73 12.69 -11.59 17.61
N ASN A 74 12.84 -12.50 16.66
CA ASN A 74 14.03 -12.52 15.81
C ASN A 74 14.21 -11.11 15.25
N LYS A 75 15.32 -10.45 15.61
CA LYS A 75 15.64 -9.07 15.19
C LYS A 75 15.55 -8.90 13.67
N GLU A 76 15.83 -9.96 12.89
CA GLU A 76 15.70 -9.96 11.43
C GLU A 76 14.24 -9.88 10.94
N ALA A 77 13.30 -10.53 11.63
CA ALA A 77 11.87 -10.45 11.31
C ALA A 77 11.29 -9.07 11.63
N ASP A 78 11.82 -8.40 12.66
CA ASP A 78 11.44 -7.04 13.05
C ASP A 78 11.95 -6.00 12.02
N VAL A 79 13.18 -6.18 11.49
CA VAL A 79 13.74 -5.32 10.44
C VAL A 79 13.00 -5.49 9.10
N GLU A 80 12.72 -6.73 8.67
CA GLU A 80 11.98 -6.95 7.43
C GLU A 80 10.52 -6.47 7.54
N GLY A 81 9.87 -6.71 8.69
CA GLY A 81 8.52 -6.21 8.97
C GLY A 81 8.46 -4.69 8.96
N SER A 82 9.42 -4.02 9.62
CA SER A 82 9.53 -2.56 9.63
C SER A 82 9.77 -1.99 8.22
N ARG A 83 10.60 -2.63 7.40
CA ARG A 83 10.81 -2.24 5.99
C ARG A 83 9.51 -2.34 5.19
N LYS A 84 8.81 -3.47 5.27
CA LYS A 84 7.52 -3.69 4.57
C LYS A 84 6.46 -2.69 5.04
N LEU A 85 6.42 -2.35 6.33
CA LEU A 85 5.56 -1.31 6.88
C LEU A 85 5.87 0.06 6.28
N LYS A 86 7.14 0.45 6.25
CA LYS A 86 7.57 1.73 5.67
C LYS A 86 7.21 1.83 4.19
N GLU A 87 7.45 0.77 3.42
CA GLU A 87 7.07 0.68 2.00
C GLU A 87 5.55 0.79 1.82
N MET A 88 4.77 0.07 2.63
CA MET A 88 3.31 0.13 2.64
C MET A 88 2.81 1.56 2.88
N LEU A 89 3.35 2.25 3.89
CA LEU A 89 2.98 3.61 4.23
C LEU A 89 3.33 4.61 3.13
N MET A 90 4.48 4.47 2.46
CA MET A 90 4.82 5.32 1.31
C MET A 90 3.86 5.11 0.15
N LEU A 91 3.50 3.86 -0.17
CA LEU A 91 2.55 3.55 -1.24
C LEU A 91 1.14 4.05 -0.91
N LEU A 92 0.70 3.91 0.34
CA LEU A 92 -0.54 4.48 0.84
C LEU A 92 -0.55 6.01 0.72
N GLY A 93 0.52 6.67 1.13
CA GLY A 93 0.69 8.12 0.97
C GLY A 93 0.59 8.54 -0.50
N ALA A 94 1.19 7.78 -1.42
CA ALA A 94 1.11 8.03 -2.86
C ALA A 94 -0.34 7.94 -3.38
N ILE A 95 -1.10 6.94 -2.93
CA ILE A 95 -2.50 6.76 -3.30
C ILE A 95 -3.35 7.92 -2.77
N ILE A 96 -3.16 8.31 -1.51
CA ILE A 96 -3.91 9.43 -0.90
C ILE A 96 -3.59 10.75 -1.60
N LEU A 97 -2.31 11.02 -1.90
CA LEU A 97 -1.91 12.21 -2.64
C LEU A 97 -2.55 12.24 -4.04
N GLY A 98 -2.63 11.09 -4.71
CA GLY A 98 -3.35 10.98 -5.98
C GLY A 98 -4.85 11.24 -5.84
N ALA A 99 -5.47 10.71 -4.79
CA ALA A 99 -6.87 10.96 -4.48
C ALA A 99 -7.14 12.46 -4.29
N VAL A 100 -6.28 13.18 -3.58
CA VAL A 100 -6.41 14.63 -3.39
C VAL A 100 -6.32 15.38 -4.73
N VAL A 101 -5.45 14.94 -5.65
CA VAL A 101 -5.34 15.54 -6.99
C VAL A 101 -6.64 15.39 -7.80
N THR A 102 -7.42 14.32 -7.57
CA THR A 102 -8.74 14.15 -8.22
C THR A 102 -9.80 15.14 -7.76
N GLN A 103 -9.59 15.81 -6.61
CA GLN A 103 -10.51 16.81 -6.05
C GLN A 103 -10.18 18.24 -6.48
N LEU A 104 -9.09 18.45 -7.22
CA LEU A 104 -8.73 19.77 -7.75
C LEU A 104 -9.65 20.11 -8.91
N ASP A 105 -10.08 21.37 -8.98
CA ASP A 105 -11.13 21.82 -9.91
C ASP A 105 -10.58 22.17 -11.31
N TRP A 106 -9.53 21.46 -11.77
CA TRP A 106 -8.96 21.69 -13.09
C TRP A 106 -9.62 20.71 -14.06
N ALA A 107 -10.40 21.18 -15.03
CA ALA A 107 -11.21 20.32 -15.91
C ALA A 107 -10.39 19.43 -16.88
N VAL A 108 -9.53 18.55 -16.36
CA VAL A 108 -8.55 17.75 -17.09
C VAL A 108 -8.86 16.27 -16.86
N TRP A 109 -8.91 15.49 -17.94
CA TRP A 109 -9.17 14.05 -17.91
C TRP A 109 -8.21 13.26 -17.00
N PHE A 110 -7.00 13.77 -16.77
CA PHE A 110 -5.98 13.15 -15.93
C PHE A 110 -6.31 13.21 -14.44
N GLN A 111 -7.25 14.06 -14.01
CA GLN A 111 -7.72 14.14 -12.62
C GLN A 111 -8.88 13.18 -12.32
N ARG A 112 -9.29 12.33 -13.27
CA ARG A 112 -10.34 11.34 -13.00
C ARG A 112 -9.82 10.21 -12.11
N TRP A 113 -10.59 9.84 -11.10
CA TRP A 113 -10.32 8.65 -10.31
C TRP A 113 -10.27 7.38 -11.20
N PRO A 114 -9.34 6.43 -10.99
CA PRO A 114 -8.20 6.42 -10.06
C PRO A 114 -6.85 6.86 -10.68
N LEU A 115 -6.84 7.54 -11.84
CA LEU A 115 -5.62 7.79 -12.64
C LEU A 115 -4.46 8.43 -11.87
N PRO A 116 -4.63 9.58 -11.16
CA PRO A 116 -3.53 10.18 -10.41
C PRO A 116 -2.93 9.25 -9.35
N SER A 117 -3.80 8.51 -8.65
CA SER A 117 -3.39 7.54 -7.63
C SER A 117 -2.60 6.40 -8.23
N VAL A 118 -3.01 5.87 -9.38
CA VAL A 118 -2.28 4.82 -10.11
C VAL A 118 -0.90 5.32 -10.55
N VAL A 119 -0.83 6.55 -11.08
CA VAL A 119 0.43 7.14 -11.54
C VAL A 119 1.41 7.35 -10.39
N LEU A 120 0.96 7.98 -9.30
CA LEU A 120 1.80 8.19 -8.12
C LEU A 120 2.22 6.87 -7.46
N TYR A 121 1.29 5.92 -7.34
CA TYR A 121 1.58 4.58 -6.87
C TYR A 121 2.69 3.93 -7.71
N SER A 122 2.59 3.99 -9.04
CA SER A 122 3.56 3.40 -9.95
C SER A 122 4.94 4.05 -9.83
N ILE A 123 4.99 5.39 -9.71
CA ILE A 123 6.24 6.13 -9.52
C ILE A 123 6.91 5.73 -8.20
N VAL A 124 6.18 5.76 -7.08
CA VAL A 124 6.73 5.38 -5.77
C VAL A 124 7.15 3.92 -5.78
N ARG A 125 6.38 3.04 -6.39
CA ARG A 125 6.74 1.63 -6.53
C ARG A 125 8.03 1.43 -7.33
N ALA A 126 8.21 2.17 -8.43
CA ALA A 126 9.45 2.14 -9.20
C ALA A 126 10.63 2.65 -8.36
N LEU A 127 10.46 3.76 -7.64
CA LEU A 127 11.49 4.31 -6.76
C LEU A 127 11.90 3.31 -5.66
N LEU A 128 10.95 2.65 -5.01
CA LEU A 128 11.22 1.61 -4.02
C LEU A 128 11.97 0.42 -4.64
N TYR A 129 11.58 -0.02 -5.84
CA TYR A 129 12.25 -1.10 -6.55
C TYR A 129 13.70 -0.75 -6.91
N TYR A 130 13.96 0.46 -7.39
CA TYR A 130 15.32 0.90 -7.71
C TYR A 130 16.17 1.19 -6.47
N SER A 131 15.58 1.75 -5.41
CA SER A 131 16.26 1.97 -4.14
C SER A 131 16.66 0.66 -3.46
N GLY A 132 15.81 -0.36 -3.51
CA GLY A 132 16.12 -1.69 -2.97
C GLY A 132 17.18 -2.46 -3.79
N LYS A 133 17.42 -2.05 -5.04
CA LYS A 133 18.45 -2.60 -5.92
C LYS A 133 19.79 -1.87 -5.85
N THR A 134 19.87 -0.73 -5.18
CA THR A 134 21.14 -0.03 -5.08
C THR A 134 22.00 -0.85 -4.11
N PRO A 135 23.07 -1.52 -4.57
CA PRO A 135 24.00 -2.13 -3.62
C PRO A 135 24.51 -0.99 -2.76
N GLU A 136 24.40 -1.18 -1.44
CA GLU A 136 25.06 -0.36 -0.45
C GLU A 136 26.52 -0.23 -0.91
N LYS A 137 26.84 0.93 -1.50
CA LYS A 137 28.20 1.19 -1.98
C LYS A 137 29.05 1.34 -0.74
N VAL A 138 29.72 0.23 -0.39
CA VAL A 138 31.12 0.17 0.06
C VAL A 138 31.63 1.54 0.51
N ASP A 139 31.42 1.87 1.79
CA ASP A 139 32.29 2.82 2.48
C ASP A 139 33.63 2.12 2.77
N GLU A 140 34.37 1.84 1.70
CA GLU A 140 35.81 1.70 1.75
C GLU A 140 36.39 3.09 1.53
N LYS A 141 36.49 3.86 2.62
CA LYS A 141 37.48 4.94 2.72
C LYS A 141 38.17 4.82 4.07
N VAL A 142 39.33 4.16 4.05
CA VAL A 142 40.67 4.79 4.18
C VAL A 142 40.93 5.23 5.62
N GLU A 143 41.68 4.41 6.34
CA GLU A 143 42.92 4.82 7.03
C GLU A 143 43.92 3.65 7.03
#